data_AF-A0A1B6BX75-F1
#
_entry.id   AF-A0A1B6BX75-F1
#
_cell.length_a   1.000
_cell.length_b   1.000
_cell.length_c   1.000
_cell.angle_alpha   90.00
_cell.angle_beta   90.00
_cell.angle_gamma   90.00
#
_symmetry.space_group_name_H-M   'P 1'
#
loop_
_entity.id
_entity.type
_entity.pdbx_description
1 polymer ?
#
loop_
_entity_poly.entity_id
_entity_poly.type
_entity_poly.pdbx_seq_one_letter_code
_entity_poly.pdbx_strand_id
1 'polypeptide(L)'
;MNPTTIKEILPGNFNNLCMLDEYKEIATKKVKHDIDNKKQEIYLSSFIIENCMFLLWTHLDYYMLRAIPNKTLGVDSSLVFGRSSQMAEITWNATVEEINVLKQGLVFAFNDTFCKNLIATTQDQKAINKGYVEALLRRIKKLIQFVPSK
;
A
#
# COMPACT_ATOMS: atom_id res chain seq x y z
N MET A 1 -11.69 -23.15 -63.01
CA MET A 1 -12.36 -23.11 -61.69
C MET A 1 -13.59 -23.99 -61.77
N ASN A 2 -13.52 -25.21 -61.25
CA ASN A 2 -14.67 -26.13 -61.14
C ASN A 2 -15.09 -26.19 -59.66
N PRO A 3 -16.41 -26.13 -59.35
CA PRO A 3 -16.92 -26.16 -57.97
C PRO A 3 -16.75 -27.54 -57.28
N THR A 4 -16.20 -28.52 -57.97
CA THR A 4 -16.04 -29.91 -57.50
C THR A 4 -14.87 -30.08 -56.52
N THR A 5 -13.84 -29.22 -56.59
CA THR A 5 -12.62 -29.36 -55.78
C THR A 5 -12.79 -28.89 -54.32
N ILE A 6 -13.86 -28.15 -53.99
CA ILE A 6 -14.09 -27.63 -52.64
C ILE A 6 -14.78 -28.67 -51.73
N LYS A 7 -15.54 -29.61 -52.31
CA LYS A 7 -16.23 -30.65 -51.54
C LYS A 7 -15.36 -31.86 -51.18
N GLU A 8 -14.24 -32.04 -51.85
CA GLU A 8 -13.30 -33.16 -51.63
C GLU A 8 -12.27 -32.88 -50.52
N ILE A 9 -12.11 -31.62 -50.10
CA ILE A 9 -11.24 -31.22 -48.97
C ILE A 9 -12.00 -31.26 -47.63
N LEU A 10 -13.29 -31.63 -47.63
CA LEU A 10 -14.09 -31.81 -46.42
C LEU A 10 -14.39 -33.30 -46.16
N PRO A 11 -13.42 -34.09 -45.67
CA PRO A 11 -13.76 -35.31 -44.97
C PRO A 11 -14.30 -34.93 -43.58
N GLY A 12 -15.61 -35.03 -43.41
CA GLY A 12 -16.29 -35.46 -42.18
C GLY A 12 -15.68 -35.10 -40.82
N ASN A 13 -15.45 -33.81 -40.51
CA ASN A 13 -14.79 -33.43 -39.26
C ASN A 13 -15.59 -32.50 -38.33
N PHE A 14 -16.92 -32.63 -38.31
CA PHE A 14 -17.76 -31.97 -37.29
C PHE A 14 -17.35 -32.36 -35.85
N ASN A 15 -16.78 -33.56 -35.66
CA ASN A 15 -16.26 -34.01 -34.36
C ASN A 15 -15.00 -33.26 -33.89
N ASN A 16 -14.15 -32.78 -34.82
CA ASN A 16 -12.97 -32.00 -34.45
C ASN A 16 -13.28 -30.52 -34.20
N LEU A 17 -14.36 -29.98 -34.79
CA LEU A 17 -14.80 -28.62 -34.48
C LEU A 17 -15.36 -28.54 -33.06
N CYS A 18 -16.19 -29.52 -32.66
CA CYS A 18 -16.72 -29.64 -31.31
C CYS A 18 -15.59 -29.80 -30.27
N MET A 19 -14.63 -30.70 -30.53
CA MET A 19 -13.42 -30.85 -29.72
C MET A 19 -12.61 -29.54 -29.62
N LEU A 20 -12.41 -28.83 -30.73
CA LEU A 20 -11.67 -27.56 -30.73
C LEU A 20 -12.37 -26.48 -29.91
N ASP A 21 -13.71 -26.42 -29.96
CA ASP A 21 -14.49 -25.49 -29.17
C ASP A 21 -14.47 -25.84 -27.67
N GLU A 22 -14.51 -27.12 -27.32
CA GLU A 22 -14.29 -27.60 -25.95
C GLU A 22 -12.88 -27.25 -25.42
N TYR A 23 -11.83 -27.45 -26.23
CA TYR A 23 -10.46 -27.06 -25.87
C TYR A 23 -10.32 -25.55 -25.67
N LYS A 24 -10.94 -24.74 -26.53
CA LYS A 24 -10.98 -23.27 -26.36
C LYS A 24 -11.73 -22.89 -25.09
N GLU A 25 -12.83 -23.54 -24.76
CA GLU A 25 -13.58 -23.26 -23.55
C GLU A 25 -12.76 -23.59 -22.29
N ILE A 26 -12.07 -24.74 -22.27
CA ILE A 26 -11.18 -25.13 -21.17
C ILE A 26 -10.02 -24.14 -21.03
N ALA A 27 -9.37 -23.76 -22.14
CA ALA A 27 -8.30 -22.77 -22.14
C ALA A 27 -8.79 -21.41 -21.61
N THR A 28 -9.98 -20.98 -22.05
CA THR A 28 -10.59 -19.72 -21.59
C THR A 28 -10.90 -19.76 -20.10
N LYS A 29 -11.47 -20.86 -19.59
CA LYS A 29 -11.74 -21.05 -18.17
C LYS A 29 -10.45 -21.00 -17.35
N LYS A 30 -9.38 -21.65 -17.82
CA LYS A 30 -8.08 -21.64 -17.14
C LYS A 30 -7.48 -20.23 -17.10
N VAL A 31 -7.44 -19.53 -18.24
CA VAL A 31 -6.94 -18.15 -18.30
C VAL A 31 -7.76 -17.23 -17.40
N LYS A 32 -9.09 -17.36 -17.41
CA LYS A 32 -9.97 -16.57 -16.53
C LYS A 32 -9.67 -16.83 -15.04
N HIS A 33 -9.55 -18.09 -14.65
CA HIS A 33 -9.19 -18.48 -13.29
C HIS A 33 -7.83 -17.91 -12.88
N ASP A 34 -6.82 -17.98 -13.74
CA ASP A 34 -5.48 -17.46 -13.46
C ASP A 34 -5.49 -15.92 -13.33
N ILE A 35 -6.27 -15.22 -14.16
CA ILE A 35 -6.50 -13.78 -14.06
C ILE A 35 -7.17 -13.42 -12.74
N ASP A 36 -8.22 -14.14 -12.35
CA ASP A 36 -8.98 -13.86 -11.13
C ASP A 36 -8.12 -14.10 -9.88
N ASN A 37 -7.31 -15.16 -9.87
CA ASN A 37 -6.32 -15.40 -8.82
C ASN A 37 -5.30 -14.28 -8.73
N LYS A 38 -4.78 -13.81 -9.88
CA LYS A 38 -3.80 -12.72 -9.89
C LYS A 38 -4.39 -11.40 -9.40
N LYS A 39 -5.64 -11.11 -9.78
CA LYS A 39 -6.37 -9.95 -9.26
C LYS A 39 -6.54 -10.02 -7.74
N GLN A 40 -6.84 -11.19 -7.20
CA GLN A 40 -6.97 -11.38 -5.76
C GLN A 40 -5.63 -11.16 -5.03
N GLU A 41 -4.53 -11.67 -5.58
CA GLU A 41 -3.18 -11.46 -5.04
C GLU A 41 -2.79 -9.98 -5.01
N ILE A 42 -3.07 -9.25 -6.11
CA ILE A 42 -2.85 -7.80 -6.19
C ILE A 42 -3.70 -7.06 -5.17
N TYR A 43 -4.98 -7.43 -5.04
CA TYR A 43 -5.88 -6.85 -4.05
C TYR A 43 -5.37 -7.04 -2.61
N LEU A 44 -4.90 -8.24 -2.27
CA LEU A 44 -4.34 -8.53 -0.95
C LEU A 44 -3.06 -7.73 -0.69
N SER A 45 -2.16 -7.66 -1.66
CA SER A 45 -0.92 -6.87 -1.58
C SER A 45 -1.23 -5.39 -1.32
N SER A 46 -2.18 -4.85 -2.08
CA SER A 46 -2.70 -3.50 -1.93
C SER A 46 -3.26 -3.25 -0.52
N PHE A 47 -4.09 -4.17 -0.02
CA PHE A 47 -4.65 -4.08 1.33
C PHE A 47 -3.56 -4.10 2.41
N ILE A 48 -2.55 -4.96 2.27
CA ILE A 48 -1.42 -5.02 3.21
C ILE A 48 -0.67 -3.68 3.23
N ILE A 49 -0.39 -3.10 2.06
CA ILE A 49 0.27 -1.79 1.93
C ILE A 49 -0.50 -0.71 2.68
N GLU A 50 -1.82 -0.63 2.50
CA GLU A 50 -2.67 0.36 3.17
C GLU A 50 -2.58 0.24 4.70
N ASN A 51 -2.64 -0.99 5.22
CA ASN A 51 -2.57 -1.24 6.65
C ASN A 51 -1.18 -0.94 7.22
N CYS A 52 -0.11 -1.34 6.53
CA CYS A 52 1.26 -1.01 6.92
C CYS A 52 1.48 0.51 6.96
N MET A 53 0.98 1.24 5.95
CA MET A 53 1.06 2.70 5.91
C MET A 53 0.31 3.35 7.07
N PHE A 54 -0.87 2.81 7.43
CA PHE A 54 -1.66 3.31 8.55
C PHE A 54 -0.96 3.08 9.90
N LEU A 55 -0.45 1.85 10.13
CA LEU A 55 0.28 1.51 11.34
C LEU A 55 1.51 2.42 11.48
N LEU A 56 2.29 2.55 10.40
CA LEU A 56 3.45 3.41 10.39
C LEU A 56 3.07 4.86 10.72
N TRP A 57 2.06 5.43 10.06
CA TRP A 57 1.60 6.78 10.37
C TRP A 57 1.20 6.94 11.84
N THR A 58 0.46 5.98 12.40
CA THR A 58 -0.01 6.03 13.79
C THR A 58 1.15 6.02 14.79
N HIS A 59 2.15 5.15 14.56
CA HIS A 59 3.36 5.11 15.38
C HIS A 59 4.18 6.39 15.23
N LEU A 60 4.33 6.89 14.01
CA LEU A 60 5.04 8.16 13.78
C LEU A 60 4.34 9.33 14.45
N ASP A 61 3.01 9.44 14.38
CA ASP A 61 2.26 10.50 15.06
C ASP A 61 2.55 10.53 16.57
N TYR A 62 2.62 9.35 17.20
CA TYR A 62 2.99 9.23 18.61
C TYR A 62 4.45 9.64 18.87
N TYR A 63 5.41 9.03 18.19
CA TYR A 63 6.83 9.25 18.50
C TYR A 63 7.31 10.65 18.12
N MET A 64 6.80 11.21 17.03
CA MET A 64 7.21 12.51 16.49
C MET A 64 6.58 13.70 17.23
N LEU A 65 5.40 13.52 17.85
CA LEU A 65 4.66 14.63 18.49
C LEU A 65 4.48 14.49 20.00
N ARG A 66 4.54 13.26 20.55
CA ARG A 66 4.13 12.99 21.94
C ARG A 66 5.21 12.31 22.79
N ALA A 67 6.18 11.64 22.18
CA ALA A 67 7.23 10.90 22.88
C ALA A 67 8.46 11.75 23.27
N ILE A 68 8.55 13.01 22.81
CA ILE A 68 9.61 13.93 23.19
C ILE A 68 9.28 14.47 24.60
N PRO A 69 10.11 14.22 25.62
CA PRO A 69 9.85 14.75 26.95
C PRO A 69 9.88 16.28 26.93
N ASN A 70 8.82 16.95 27.39
CA ASN A 70 8.72 18.43 27.44
C ASN A 70 9.91 19.11 28.14
N LYS A 71 10.66 18.38 28.97
CA LYS A 71 11.86 18.85 29.67
C LYS A 71 13.04 19.15 28.72
N THR A 72 13.14 18.53 27.54
CA THR A 72 14.20 18.82 26.55
C THR A 72 13.88 20.03 25.67
N LEU A 73 12.65 20.55 25.71
CA LEU A 73 12.20 21.69 24.90
C LEU A 73 12.17 23.02 25.66
N GLY A 74 12.49 23.03 26.96
CA GLY A 74 12.49 24.25 27.78
C GLY A 74 11.09 24.87 27.98
N VAL A 75 10.03 24.08 27.81
CA VAL A 75 8.65 24.54 27.98
C VAL A 75 8.17 24.08 29.35
N ASP A 76 7.90 25.04 30.23
CA ASP A 76 7.41 24.81 31.58
C ASP A 76 6.12 23.98 31.55
N SER A 77 6.20 22.79 32.14
CA SER A 77 5.20 21.73 32.11
C SER A 77 3.88 22.06 32.85
N SER A 78 3.62 23.32 33.22
CA SER A 78 2.48 23.70 34.06
C SER A 78 1.21 24.09 33.30
N LEU A 79 1.26 24.25 31.97
CA LEU A 79 0.13 24.84 31.21
C LEU A 79 -0.55 23.93 30.19
N VAL A 80 -0.04 22.72 29.93
CA VAL A 80 -0.62 21.87 28.87
C VAL A 80 -1.00 20.51 29.43
N PHE A 81 -2.31 20.36 29.62
CA PHE A 81 -3.05 19.11 29.83
C PHE A 81 -2.96 18.50 31.23
N GLY A 82 -4.01 18.72 32.02
CA GLY A 82 -4.26 18.01 33.28
C GLY A 82 -4.40 16.50 33.05
N ARG A 83 -3.28 15.78 33.10
CA ARG A 83 -3.26 14.31 33.14
C ARG A 83 -2.78 13.88 34.52
N SER A 84 -3.59 13.04 35.15
CA SER A 84 -3.28 12.35 36.39
C SER A 84 -1.87 11.76 36.34
N SER A 85 -1.08 12.06 37.37
CA SER A 85 0.31 11.65 37.58
C SER A 85 0.52 10.13 37.58
N GLN A 86 -0.54 9.33 37.54
CA GLN A 86 -0.51 7.86 37.53
C GLN A 86 -0.31 7.24 36.12
N MET A 87 -0.45 8.00 35.03
CA MET A 87 -0.16 7.52 33.67
C MET A 87 1.20 8.01 33.13
N ALA A 88 1.97 8.73 33.93
CA ALA A 88 3.26 9.29 33.53
C ALA A 88 4.41 8.26 33.53
N GLU A 89 4.22 7.08 34.13
CA GLU A 89 5.31 6.10 34.34
C GLU A 89 5.60 5.17 33.16
N ILE A 90 4.74 5.11 32.14
CA ILE A 90 5.12 4.51 30.84
C ILE A 90 5.54 5.64 29.91
N THR A 91 6.54 6.41 30.32
CA THR A 91 7.13 7.41 29.45
C THR A 91 8.08 6.69 28.51
N TRP A 92 7.57 6.31 27.33
CA TRP A 92 8.41 5.98 26.16
C TRP A 92 9.15 7.24 25.71
N ASN A 93 10.08 7.71 26.54
CA ASN A 93 10.86 8.90 26.31
C ASN A 93 11.90 8.58 25.25
N ALA A 94 11.59 8.91 24.00
CA ALA A 94 12.58 8.89 22.94
C ALA A 94 13.52 10.09 23.15
N THR A 95 14.82 9.84 23.05
CA THR A 95 15.81 10.92 23.03
C THR A 95 15.70 11.71 21.72
N VAL A 96 16.11 12.97 21.75
CA VAL A 96 16.15 13.82 20.55
C VAL A 96 17.01 13.17 19.45
N GLU A 97 18.10 12.51 19.83
CA GLU A 97 18.99 11.83 18.88
C GLU A 97 18.29 10.65 18.19
N GLU A 98 17.57 9.81 18.93
CA GLU A 98 16.78 8.71 18.35
C GLU A 98 15.72 9.23 17.37
N ILE A 99 15.09 10.37 17.69
CA ILE A 99 14.13 11.03 16.79
C ILE A 99 14.82 11.58 15.54
N ASN A 100 16.01 12.15 15.67
CA ASN A 100 16.79 12.62 14.51
C ASN A 100 17.22 11.46 13.60
N VAL A 101 17.70 10.35 14.17
CA VAL A 101 18.04 9.13 13.43
C VAL A 101 16.81 8.58 12.71
N LEU A 102 15.66 8.51 13.40
CA LEU A 102 14.40 8.08 12.80
C LEU A 102 13.98 9.02 11.67
N LYS A 103 14.06 10.34 11.86
CA LYS A 103 13.77 11.34 10.81
C LYS A 103 14.65 11.13 9.58
N GLN A 104 15.96 10.93 9.74
CA GLN A 104 16.86 10.66 8.62
C GLN A 104 16.52 9.37 7.89
N GLY A 105 16.23 8.29 8.64
CA GLY A 105 15.77 7.03 8.08
C GLY A 105 14.47 7.18 7.27
N LEU A 106 13.52 7.98 7.77
CA LEU A 106 12.27 8.28 7.07
C LEU A 106 12.49 9.10 5.80
N VAL A 107 13.38 10.10 5.81
CA VAL A 107 13.73 10.89 4.61
C VAL A 107 14.32 9.97 3.53
N PHE A 108 15.20 9.05 3.93
CA PHE A 108 15.81 8.09 3.00
C PHE A 108 14.77 7.11 2.43
N ALA A 109 13.91 6.55 3.28
CA ALA A 109 12.89 5.59 2.88
C ALA A 109 11.76 6.22 2.05
N PHE A 110 11.24 7.39 2.47
CA PHE A 110 10.16 8.13 1.79
C PHE A 110 10.67 9.13 0.75
N ASN A 111 11.69 8.72 0.01
CA ASN A 111 12.18 9.50 -1.13
C ASN A 111 11.12 9.62 -2.24
N ASP A 112 11.33 10.56 -3.16
CA ASP A 112 10.34 10.86 -4.20
C ASP A 112 10.09 9.69 -5.16
N THR A 113 11.11 8.88 -5.45
CA THR A 113 10.98 7.70 -6.31
C THR A 113 10.06 6.66 -5.67
N PHE A 114 10.29 6.32 -4.40
CA PHE A 114 9.44 5.41 -3.65
C PHE A 114 8.00 5.92 -3.58
N CYS A 115 7.81 7.20 -3.25
CA CYS A 115 6.46 7.78 -3.16
C CYS A 115 5.71 7.72 -4.49
N LYS A 116 6.37 8.04 -5.61
CA LYS A 116 5.77 7.98 -6.95
C LYS A 116 5.40 6.55 -7.34
N ASN A 117 6.31 5.61 -7.11
CA ASN A 117 6.08 4.20 -7.40
C ASN A 117 4.93 3.65 -6.56
N LEU A 118 4.88 3.98 -5.27
CA LEU A 118 3.82 3.54 -4.37
C LEU A 118 2.44 4.06 -4.81
N ILE A 119 2.34 5.32 -5.22
CA ILE A 119 1.10 5.90 -5.75
C ILE A 119 0.70 5.20 -7.05
N ALA A 120 1.64 4.99 -7.97
CA ALA A 120 1.37 4.30 -9.23
C ALA A 120 0.89 2.85 -9.01
N THR A 121 1.47 2.13 -8.04
CA THR A 121 1.03 0.76 -7.70
C THR A 121 -0.36 0.72 -7.06
N THR A 122 -0.80 1.81 -6.43
CA THR A 122 -2.08 1.88 -5.70
C THR A 122 -3.17 2.65 -6.47
N GLN A 123 -2.87 3.18 -7.66
CA GLN A 123 -3.79 4.02 -8.44
C GLN A 123 -5.02 3.26 -8.97
N ASP A 124 -4.87 1.96 -9.26
CA ASP A 124 -5.90 1.10 -9.85
C ASP A 124 -6.76 0.39 -8.78
N GLN A 125 -6.67 0.84 -7.53
CA GLN A 125 -7.49 0.35 -6.43
C GLN A 125 -8.97 0.69 -6.62
N LYS A 126 -9.83 -0.02 -5.87
CA LYS A 126 -11.27 0.27 -5.80
C LYS A 126 -11.50 1.75 -5.43
N ALA A 127 -12.52 2.35 -6.03
CA ALA A 127 -12.84 3.78 -5.84
C ALA A 127 -12.93 4.23 -4.37
N ILE A 128 -13.36 3.35 -3.46
CA ILE A 128 -13.46 3.63 -2.02
C ILE A 128 -12.10 3.84 -1.32
N ASN A 129 -11.04 3.22 -1.82
CA ASN A 129 -9.69 3.34 -1.26
C ASN A 129 -8.82 4.33 -2.03
N LYS A 130 -9.34 4.89 -3.14
CA LYS A 130 -8.59 5.77 -4.01
C LYS A 130 -8.12 7.00 -3.23
N GLY A 131 -6.80 7.22 -3.22
CA GLY A 131 -6.17 8.35 -2.52
C GLY A 131 -5.92 8.13 -1.03
N TYR A 132 -6.28 6.97 -0.46
CA TYR A 132 -5.97 6.67 0.95
C TYR A 132 -4.46 6.64 1.22
N VAL A 133 -3.71 5.91 0.40
CA VAL A 133 -2.24 5.83 0.48
C VAL A 133 -1.60 7.20 0.22
N GLU A 134 -2.15 7.98 -0.71
CA GLU A 134 -1.68 9.35 -0.97
C GLU A 134 -1.89 10.26 0.25
N ALA A 135 -3.05 10.17 0.90
CA ALA A 135 -3.33 10.93 2.12
C ALA A 135 -2.38 10.55 3.27
N LEU A 136 -2.09 9.26 3.45
CA LEU A 136 -1.12 8.79 4.44
C LEU A 136 0.30 9.26 4.11
N LEU A 137 0.73 9.19 2.85
CA LEU A 137 2.01 9.73 2.40
C LEU A 137 2.13 11.22 2.71
N ARG A 138 1.09 12.01 2.43
CA ARG A 138 1.06 13.45 2.77
C ARG A 138 1.20 13.68 4.27
N ARG A 139 0.51 12.89 5.10
CA ARG A 139 0.60 13.00 6.58
C ARG A 139 1.99 12.62 7.08
N ILE A 140 2.57 11.52 6.61
CA ILE A 140 3.92 11.09 6.97
C ILE A 140 4.96 12.12 6.56
N LYS A 141 4.89 12.65 5.32
CA LYS A 141 5.79 13.73 4.88
C LYS A 141 5.66 14.99 5.75
N LYS A 142 4.44 15.34 6.16
CA LYS A 142 4.20 16.45 7.08
C LYS A 142 4.86 16.19 8.44
N LEU A 143 4.74 14.98 9.00
CA LEU A 143 5.42 14.61 10.25
C LEU A 143 6.94 14.80 10.09
N ILE A 144 7.56 14.26 9.03
CA ILE A 144 9.00 14.40 8.77
C ILE A 144 9.44 15.88 8.72
N GLN A 145 8.65 16.75 8.09
CA GLN A 145 8.97 18.18 7.94
C GLN A 145 8.85 18.98 9.23
N PHE A 146 7.81 18.71 10.03
CA PHE A 146 7.44 19.54 11.19
C PHE A 146 7.85 18.95 12.54
N VAL A 147 8.58 17.84 12.54
CA VAL A 147 9.20 17.31 13.77
C VAL A 147 10.16 18.32 14.34
N PRO A 148 10.02 18.68 15.63
CA PRO A 148 10.96 19.56 16.31
C PRO A 148 12.35 18.91 16.31
N SER A 149 13.23 19.41 15.46
CA SER A 149 14.67 19.14 15.53
C SER A 149 15.31 20.31 16.26
N LYS A 150 15.41 20.22 17.59
CA LYS A 150 16.25 21.10 18.41
C LYS A 150 17.29 20.25 19.09
#